data_AF-A0A6S7L1W3-F1
#
_entry.id   AF-A0A6S7L1W3-F1
#
_cell.length_a   1.000
_cell.length_b   1.000
_cell.length_c   1.000
_cell.angle_alpha   90.00
_cell.angle_beta   90.00
_cell.angle_gamma   90.00
#
_symmetry.space_group_name_H-M   'P 1'
#
loop_
_entity.id
_entity.type
_entity.pdbx_description
1 polymer ?
#
loop_
_entity_poly.entity_id
_entity_poly.type
_entity_poly.pdbx_seq_one_letter_code
_entity_poly.pdbx_strand_id
1 'polypeptide(L)'
;IIAYDGLSPSGDDKEAIKKLLDKLVVIKLNGGLGTSMGCVGAKSLIPVRNELTFLDLTVHLIQNLNRKFGCNVPLVLMNSFNTHEETMKLIKKYEVFNVSIHCFNQSCHPRINKESLQPVATTMRNGKGEWWYPPGHGDTYQSFYNSGLLDKFLSQGKEIVFISNIDNLGATVDLRIQIHEKHKENLKDLCQWKVDRLCSFSSQLQVVASLSIQSFLKGGTLIEYENKVRLLEIAQVPKHHVDEFKSVSKFRIFNTNNLWVRLAAIKRLLDAKKMHMEVIVNNKNLENGYNVIQLETAVGAAIKNFDGALGINVPRSRFLPVKKTSDLLLVKSNLYITNEAGALMMSPKRQFATTPLIQLSGPYFWKVHSFIERFQTIPDILELDHLTVSGDVTFGKGVTLKVSEVV
;
A
#
# COMPACT_ATOMS: atom_id res chain seq x y z
N ILE A 1 -3.19 -19.97 1.05
CA ILE A 1 -3.40 -18.84 0.10
C ILE A 1 -4.48 -19.25 -0.88
N ILE A 2 -5.43 -18.37 -1.20
CA ILE A 2 -6.49 -18.64 -2.18
C ILE A 2 -6.28 -17.80 -3.45
N ALA A 3 -6.75 -18.30 -4.59
CA ALA A 3 -6.72 -17.55 -5.84
C ALA A 3 -7.86 -16.52 -5.88
N TYR A 4 -7.58 -15.31 -6.38
CA TYR A 4 -8.59 -14.26 -6.52
C TYR A 4 -9.72 -14.65 -7.48
N ASP A 5 -9.43 -15.40 -8.55
CA ASP A 5 -10.45 -15.85 -9.51
C ASP A 5 -11.41 -16.89 -8.93
N GLY A 6 -11.02 -17.55 -7.82
CA GLY A 6 -11.89 -18.44 -7.07
C GLY A 6 -12.86 -17.70 -6.13
N LEU A 7 -12.76 -16.37 -6.01
CA LEU A 7 -13.72 -15.57 -5.26
C LEU A 7 -14.96 -15.34 -6.11
N SER A 8 -16.14 -15.63 -5.56
CA SER A 8 -17.40 -15.32 -6.21
C SER A 8 -17.47 -13.82 -6.52
N PRO A 9 -17.93 -13.43 -7.72
CA PRO A 9 -18.20 -12.04 -7.99
C PRO A 9 -19.21 -11.50 -6.97
N SER A 10 -19.03 -10.26 -6.53
CA SER A 10 -20.06 -9.57 -5.76
C SER A 10 -21.31 -9.49 -6.62
N GLY A 11 -22.43 -10.04 -6.14
CA GLY A 11 -23.72 -9.89 -6.82
C GLY A 11 -24.08 -8.40 -6.96
N ASP A 12 -24.94 -8.07 -7.92
CA ASP A 12 -25.32 -6.67 -8.23
C ASP A 12 -26.33 -6.06 -7.24
N ASP A 13 -26.60 -6.75 -6.12
CA ASP A 13 -27.47 -6.25 -5.06
C ASP A 13 -26.80 -5.05 -4.34
N LYS A 14 -27.22 -3.85 -4.75
CA LYS A 14 -26.75 -2.59 -4.18
C LYS A 14 -26.98 -2.49 -2.68
N GLU A 15 -28.06 -3.06 -2.15
CA GLU A 15 -28.38 -2.97 -0.73
C GLU A 15 -27.48 -3.88 0.10
N ALA A 16 -27.20 -5.09 -0.39
CA ALA A 16 -26.20 -5.96 0.21
C ALA A 16 -24.79 -5.33 0.18
N ILE A 17 -24.39 -4.74 -0.95
CA ILE A 17 -23.11 -4.05 -1.08
C ILE A 17 -23.03 -2.85 -0.12
N LYS A 18 -24.09 -2.04 -0.03
CA LYS A 18 -24.17 -0.92 0.90
C LYS A 18 -23.94 -1.36 2.34
N LYS A 19 -24.64 -2.41 2.80
CA LYS A 19 -24.47 -2.96 4.17
C LYS A 19 -23.04 -3.43 4.45
N LEU A 20 -22.34 -3.95 3.46
CA LEU A 20 -20.94 -4.33 3.58
C LEU A 20 -20.02 -3.11 3.67
N LEU A 21 -20.22 -2.12 2.80
CA LEU A 21 -19.44 -0.90 2.77
C LEU A 21 -19.67 -0.04 4.02
N ASP A 22 -20.88 -0.03 4.58
CA ASP A 22 -21.18 0.67 5.82
C ASP A 22 -20.41 0.10 7.02
N LYS A 23 -19.89 -1.13 6.94
CA LYS A 23 -19.02 -1.74 7.95
C LYS A 23 -17.51 -1.50 7.70
N LEU A 24 -17.15 -0.88 6.59
CA LEU A 24 -15.76 -0.69 6.15
C LEU A 24 -15.19 0.66 6.61
N VAL A 25 -13.90 0.66 6.94
CA VAL A 25 -13.02 1.83 7.10
C VAL A 25 -11.84 1.68 6.17
N VAL A 26 -11.41 2.74 5.49
CA VAL A 26 -10.20 2.71 4.64
C VAL A 26 -9.09 3.50 5.30
N ILE A 27 -7.97 2.84 5.63
CA ILE A 27 -6.73 3.49 6.09
C ILE A 27 -5.74 3.57 4.93
N LYS A 28 -5.22 4.76 4.66
CA LYS A 28 -4.06 4.96 3.79
C LYS A 28 -2.83 5.35 4.60
N LEU A 29 -1.74 4.62 4.35
CA LEU A 29 -0.43 4.90 4.94
C LEU A 29 0.17 6.14 4.26
N ASN A 30 0.24 7.25 5.01
CA ASN A 30 0.64 8.58 4.54
C ASN A 30 1.82 9.17 5.33
N GLY A 31 2.58 8.33 6.04
CA GLY A 31 3.73 8.78 6.81
C GLY A 31 4.99 9.05 5.99
N GLY A 32 5.03 8.57 4.74
CA GLY A 32 6.20 8.60 3.87
C GLY A 32 6.39 9.92 3.14
N LEU A 33 7.66 10.34 3.05
CA LEU A 33 8.07 11.51 2.27
C LEU A 33 8.36 11.14 0.82
N GLY A 34 8.24 12.13 -0.06
CA GLY A 34 8.61 12.01 -1.47
C GLY A 34 10.11 12.12 -1.76
N THR A 35 10.99 11.95 -0.76
CA THR A 35 12.43 12.24 -0.89
C THR A 35 13.12 11.40 -1.95
N SER A 36 12.70 10.14 -2.16
CA SER A 36 13.23 9.28 -3.23
C SER A 36 12.99 9.85 -4.64
N MET A 37 12.03 10.77 -4.76
CA MET A 37 11.65 11.46 -5.98
C MET A 37 11.99 12.97 -5.92
N GLY A 38 12.83 13.37 -4.95
CA GLY A 38 13.29 14.75 -4.79
C GLY A 38 12.25 15.72 -4.24
N CYS A 39 11.13 15.23 -3.71
CA CYS A 39 10.10 16.07 -3.10
C CYS A 39 10.30 16.18 -1.59
N VAL A 40 10.17 17.38 -1.05
CA VAL A 40 10.33 17.68 0.40
C VAL A 40 9.07 17.30 1.19
N GLY A 41 7.89 17.38 0.57
CA GLY A 41 6.59 17.13 1.20
C GLY A 41 6.13 15.68 1.23
N ALA A 42 4.90 15.51 1.71
CA ALA A 42 4.23 14.20 1.77
C ALA A 42 4.10 13.59 0.37
N LYS A 43 4.43 12.30 0.26
CA LYS A 43 4.39 11.60 -1.04
C LYS A 43 3.00 11.62 -1.67
N SER A 44 1.95 11.66 -0.85
CA SER A 44 0.56 11.72 -1.29
C SER A 44 0.23 12.93 -2.16
N LEU A 45 1.03 13.99 -2.08
CA LEU A 45 0.80 15.29 -2.71
C LEU A 45 1.48 15.42 -4.08
N ILE A 46 2.24 14.40 -4.49
CA ILE A 46 2.90 14.41 -5.80
C ILE A 46 1.83 14.29 -6.89
N PRO A 47 1.81 15.19 -7.89
CA PRO A 47 0.87 15.10 -9.02
C PRO A 47 1.12 13.85 -9.86
N VAL A 48 0.12 12.98 -9.88
CA VAL A 48 0.19 11.69 -10.58
C VAL A 48 -0.37 11.83 -11.97
N ARG A 49 -1.62 12.27 -12.13
CA ARG A 49 -2.31 12.26 -13.42
C ARG A 49 -3.30 13.41 -13.52
N ASN A 50 -3.29 14.15 -14.64
CA ASN A 50 -4.15 15.31 -14.86
C ASN A 50 -4.09 16.31 -13.69
N GLU A 51 -2.89 16.59 -13.19
CA GLU A 51 -2.64 17.40 -11.98
C GLU A 51 -3.26 16.88 -10.66
N LEU A 52 -3.93 15.72 -10.68
CA LEU A 52 -4.44 15.08 -9.47
C LEU A 52 -3.30 14.36 -8.74
N THR A 53 -3.25 14.59 -7.43
CA THR A 53 -2.32 13.93 -6.52
C THR A 53 -2.81 12.52 -6.14
N PHE A 54 -1.97 11.72 -5.48
CA PHE A 54 -2.42 10.41 -4.95
C PHE A 54 -3.59 10.57 -3.97
N LEU A 55 -3.58 11.64 -3.16
CA LEU A 55 -4.66 11.92 -2.24
C LEU A 55 -5.95 12.30 -2.97
N ASP A 56 -5.88 13.16 -3.99
CA ASP A 56 -7.05 13.52 -4.80
C ASP A 56 -7.68 12.26 -5.44
N LEU A 57 -6.86 11.40 -6.04
CA LEU A 57 -7.33 10.14 -6.64
C LEU A 57 -8.01 9.23 -5.60
N THR A 58 -7.44 9.14 -4.40
CA THR A 58 -8.02 8.34 -3.31
C THR A 58 -9.36 8.90 -2.83
N VAL A 59 -9.45 10.23 -2.65
CA VAL A 59 -10.69 10.89 -2.24
C VAL A 59 -11.78 10.70 -3.30
N HIS A 60 -11.46 10.89 -4.59
CA HIS A 60 -12.40 10.64 -5.68
C HIS A 60 -12.90 9.19 -5.72
N LEU A 61 -12.01 8.22 -5.51
CA LEU A 61 -12.38 6.80 -5.45
C LEU A 61 -13.43 6.52 -4.36
N ILE A 62 -13.20 7.04 -3.16
CA ILE A 62 -14.11 6.83 -2.02
C ILE A 62 -15.40 7.63 -2.19
N GLN A 63 -15.32 8.86 -2.71
CA GLN A 63 -16.49 9.66 -3.02
C GLN A 63 -17.39 8.96 -4.04
N ASN A 64 -16.81 8.44 -5.13
CA ASN A 64 -17.55 7.71 -6.16
C ASN A 64 -18.18 6.43 -5.59
N LEU A 65 -17.45 5.73 -4.71
CA LEU A 65 -17.97 4.57 -3.99
C LEU A 65 -19.19 4.94 -3.10
N ASN A 66 -19.05 5.99 -2.29
CA ASN A 66 -20.12 6.49 -1.41
C ASN A 66 -21.35 6.93 -2.22
N ARG A 67 -21.14 7.67 -3.32
CA ARG A 67 -22.22 8.12 -4.20
C ARG A 67 -22.91 6.96 -4.93
N LYS A 68 -22.15 5.99 -5.45
CA LYS A 68 -22.68 4.88 -6.24
C LYS A 68 -23.56 3.94 -5.40
N PHE A 69 -23.18 3.67 -4.16
CA PHE A 69 -23.87 2.72 -3.29
C PHE A 69 -24.67 3.38 -2.15
N GLY A 70 -24.65 4.71 -2.04
CA GLY A 70 -25.34 5.43 -0.97
C GLY A 70 -24.83 5.07 0.43
N CYS A 71 -23.53 4.80 0.57
CA CYS A 71 -22.87 4.40 1.81
C CYS A 71 -21.97 5.52 2.34
N ASN A 72 -21.47 5.36 3.57
CA ASN A 72 -20.52 6.30 4.18
C ASN A 72 -19.25 5.58 4.64
N VAL A 73 -18.34 5.33 3.69
CA VAL A 73 -17.00 4.80 3.96
C VAL A 73 -16.06 5.93 4.35
N PRO A 74 -15.53 5.94 5.59
CA PRO A 74 -14.55 6.92 6.02
C PRO A 74 -13.16 6.62 5.44
N LEU A 75 -12.44 7.68 5.09
CA LEU A 75 -11.02 7.66 4.76
C LEU A 75 -10.22 8.09 5.98
N VAL A 76 -9.22 7.31 6.36
CA VAL A 76 -8.32 7.61 7.48
C VAL A 76 -6.90 7.67 6.96
N LEU A 77 -6.20 8.78 7.22
CA LEU A 77 -4.81 8.96 6.84
C LEU A 77 -3.91 8.76 8.06
N MET A 78 -3.00 7.80 7.97
CA MET A 78 -1.94 7.63 8.95
C MET A 78 -0.77 8.53 8.56
N ASN A 79 -0.68 9.69 9.20
CA ASN A 79 0.36 10.69 8.94
C ASN A 79 1.61 10.43 9.80
N SER A 80 2.68 11.15 9.51
CA SER A 80 3.85 11.28 10.36
C SER A 80 4.01 12.72 10.84
N PHE A 81 4.89 12.95 11.81
CA PHE A 81 5.28 14.31 12.21
C PHE A 81 5.85 15.14 11.04
N ASN A 82 6.31 14.50 9.94
CA ASN A 82 6.77 15.18 8.74
C ASN A 82 5.64 15.49 7.74
N THR A 83 4.54 14.73 7.74
CA THR A 83 3.47 14.87 6.73
C THR A 83 2.17 15.45 7.28
N HIS A 84 2.00 15.47 8.61
CA HIS A 84 0.72 15.78 9.25
C HIS A 84 0.25 17.21 8.96
N GLU A 85 1.08 18.23 9.19
CA GLU A 85 0.69 19.64 9.04
C GLU A 85 0.32 19.99 7.60
N GLU A 86 1.10 19.49 6.63
CA GLU A 86 0.84 19.69 5.20
C GLU A 86 -0.46 19.00 4.76
N THR A 87 -0.66 17.76 5.21
CA THR A 87 -1.88 16.99 4.90
C THR A 87 -3.12 17.64 5.50
N MET A 88 -3.06 18.13 6.74
CA MET A 88 -4.19 18.80 7.40
C MET A 88 -4.59 20.12 6.70
N LYS A 89 -3.63 20.86 6.15
CA LYS A 89 -3.93 22.05 5.34
C LYS A 89 -4.70 21.68 4.07
N LEU A 90 -4.30 20.59 3.41
CA LEU A 90 -4.95 20.16 2.16
C LEU A 90 -6.34 19.55 2.40
N ILE A 91 -6.57 18.86 3.52
CA ILE A 91 -7.86 18.20 3.79
C ILE A 91 -9.05 19.15 3.72
N LYS A 92 -8.84 20.43 4.06
CA LYS A 92 -9.87 21.48 3.95
C LYS A 92 -10.46 21.60 2.53
N LYS A 93 -9.67 21.33 1.50
CA LYS A 93 -10.13 21.27 0.08
C LYS A 93 -11.23 20.22 -0.11
N TYR A 94 -11.20 19.15 0.68
CA TYR A 94 -12.10 18.01 0.53
C TYR A 94 -13.36 18.09 1.39
N GLU A 95 -13.57 19.14 2.18
CA GLU A 95 -14.77 19.32 3.01
C GLU A 95 -16.06 19.39 2.18
N VAL A 96 -15.95 19.84 0.92
CA VAL A 96 -17.06 19.88 -0.04
C VAL A 96 -17.42 18.50 -0.59
N PHE A 97 -16.54 17.51 -0.42
CA PHE A 97 -16.71 16.17 -0.94
C PHE A 97 -17.46 15.30 0.07
N ASN A 98 -18.30 14.39 -0.42
CA ASN A 98 -19.05 13.45 0.43
C ASN A 98 -18.16 12.29 0.95
N VAL A 99 -17.10 12.63 1.70
CA VAL A 99 -16.15 11.68 2.27
C VAL A 99 -15.76 12.14 3.68
N SER A 100 -16.02 11.31 4.69
CA SER A 100 -15.53 11.57 6.05
C SER A 100 -14.04 11.25 6.14
N ILE A 101 -13.20 12.29 6.20
CA ILE A 101 -11.74 12.15 6.30
C ILE A 101 -11.30 12.33 7.76
N HIS A 102 -10.54 11.36 8.27
CA HIS A 102 -9.90 11.42 9.59
C HIS A 102 -8.38 11.28 9.44
N CYS A 103 -7.65 11.77 10.44
CA CYS A 103 -6.20 11.62 10.49
C CYS A 103 -5.78 11.21 11.89
N PHE A 104 -4.74 10.39 11.96
CA PHE A 104 -3.98 10.19 13.17
C PHE A 104 -2.49 10.23 12.85
N ASN A 105 -1.68 10.57 13.84
CA ASN A 105 -0.24 10.61 13.68
C ASN A 105 0.36 9.31 14.19
N GLN A 106 1.32 8.75 13.47
CA GLN A 106 2.13 7.64 13.96
C GLN A 106 3.12 8.13 15.01
N SER A 107 3.65 7.19 15.79
CA SER A 107 4.65 7.43 16.83
C SER A 107 5.93 8.04 16.25
N CYS A 108 6.71 8.68 17.13
CA CYS A 108 7.98 9.33 16.80
C CYS A 108 9.05 8.78 17.75
N HIS A 109 10.04 8.06 17.22
CA HIS A 109 11.10 7.44 18.02
C HIS A 109 12.44 8.15 17.83
N PRO A 110 13.28 8.23 18.87
CA PRO A 110 14.62 8.80 18.75
C PRO A 110 15.53 7.80 18.03
N ARG A 111 16.33 8.29 17.09
CA ARG A 111 17.39 7.49 16.47
C ARG A 111 18.40 7.06 17.53
N ILE A 112 19.04 5.92 17.33
CA ILE A 112 20.00 5.34 18.27
C ILE A 112 21.38 5.46 17.63
N ASN A 113 22.39 5.95 18.35
CA ASN A 113 23.77 5.96 17.85
C ASN A 113 24.27 4.51 17.72
N LYS A 114 24.93 4.20 16.60
CA LYS A 114 25.32 2.82 16.29
C LYS A 114 26.40 2.28 17.23
N GLU A 115 27.31 3.14 17.67
CA GLU A 115 28.45 2.78 18.50
C GLU A 115 28.08 2.73 19.99
N SER A 116 27.39 3.74 20.50
CA SER A 116 27.03 3.85 21.93
C SER A 116 25.74 3.12 22.30
N LEU A 117 24.89 2.80 21.32
CA LEU A 117 23.54 2.25 21.51
C LEU A 117 22.62 3.15 22.37
N GLN A 118 22.96 4.43 22.51
CA GLN A 118 22.15 5.42 23.21
C GLN A 118 21.33 6.26 22.22
N PRO A 119 20.17 6.80 22.64
CA PRO A 119 19.43 7.78 21.83
C PRO A 119 20.31 8.98 21.47
N VAL A 120 20.28 9.38 20.19
CA VAL A 120 21.01 10.59 19.74
C VAL A 120 20.31 11.88 20.19
N ALA A 121 19.00 11.82 20.42
CA ALA A 121 18.22 12.95 20.88
C ALA A 121 18.45 13.16 22.39
N THR A 122 19.09 14.26 22.76
CA THR A 122 19.41 14.60 24.16
C THR A 122 18.27 15.34 24.87
N THR A 123 17.33 15.94 24.13
CA THR A 123 16.13 16.58 24.69
C THR A 123 14.91 16.37 23.79
N MET A 124 13.72 16.33 24.40
CA MET A 124 12.44 16.29 23.66
C MET A 124 12.16 17.58 22.86
N ARG A 125 12.82 18.69 23.23
CA ARG A 125 12.62 20.03 22.64
C ARG A 125 13.50 20.31 21.43
N ASN A 126 14.64 19.63 21.27
CA ASN A 126 15.50 19.78 20.09
C ASN A 126 14.92 19.02 18.89
N GLY A 127 13.86 19.61 18.32
CA GLY A 127 13.51 19.59 16.91
C GLY A 127 12.89 18.30 16.37
N LYS A 128 11.63 18.40 15.91
CA LYS A 128 11.18 17.63 14.74
C LYS A 128 12.30 17.74 13.68
N GLY A 129 12.98 16.65 13.33
CA GLY A 129 14.20 16.74 12.52
C GLY A 129 15.03 15.45 12.46
N GLU A 130 16.31 15.59 12.08
CA GLU A 130 17.26 14.51 11.79
C GLU A 130 17.61 13.58 12.97
N TRP A 131 17.10 13.84 14.16
CA TRP A 131 17.30 12.97 15.33
C TRP A 131 16.15 11.99 15.56
N TRP A 132 15.03 12.19 14.87
CA TRP A 132 13.81 11.43 15.05
C TRP A 132 13.39 10.71 13.76
N TYR A 133 12.70 9.60 13.91
CA TYR A 133 12.17 8.84 12.79
C TYR A 133 10.83 8.20 13.14
N PRO A 134 9.96 7.98 12.14
CA PRO A 134 8.78 7.14 12.33
C PRO A 134 9.19 5.66 12.42
N PRO A 135 8.62 4.87 13.35
CA PRO A 135 9.00 3.47 13.58
C PRO A 135 8.43 2.46 12.55
N GLY A 136 8.30 2.91 11.30
CA GLY A 136 7.73 2.12 10.22
C GLY A 136 6.20 1.99 10.29
N HIS A 137 5.64 1.36 9.27
CA HIS A 137 4.19 1.25 9.12
C HIS A 137 3.55 0.24 10.08
N GLY A 138 4.30 -0.61 10.80
CA GLY A 138 3.74 -1.49 11.83
C GLY A 138 3.08 -0.74 12.99
N ASP A 139 3.49 0.50 13.24
CA ASP A 139 2.89 1.37 14.25
C ASP A 139 1.43 1.77 13.96
N THR A 140 0.88 1.44 12.77
CA THR A 140 -0.53 1.65 12.42
C THR A 140 -1.45 1.17 13.54
N TYR A 141 -1.24 -0.04 14.06
CA TYR A 141 -2.16 -0.63 15.04
C TYR A 141 -2.17 0.13 16.37
N GLN A 142 -0.98 0.41 16.93
CA GLN A 142 -0.85 1.08 18.21
C GLN A 142 -1.31 2.54 18.14
N SER A 143 -0.90 3.27 17.11
CA SER A 143 -1.28 4.67 16.94
C SER A 143 -2.76 4.84 16.60
N PHE A 144 -3.35 3.91 15.84
CA PHE A 144 -4.79 3.91 15.58
C PHE A 144 -5.60 3.65 16.86
N TYR A 145 -5.14 2.73 17.71
CA TYR A 145 -5.73 2.49 19.04
C TYR A 145 -5.61 3.73 19.93
N ASN A 146 -4.40 4.29 20.09
CA ASN A 146 -4.13 5.45 20.93
C ASN A 146 -4.88 6.72 20.47
N SER A 147 -5.19 6.83 19.18
CA SER A 147 -5.94 7.96 18.63
C SER A 147 -7.41 7.99 19.05
N GLY A 148 -7.95 6.90 19.63
CA GLY A 148 -9.37 6.74 19.92
C GLY A 148 -10.25 6.50 18.68
N LEU A 149 -9.68 6.55 17.47
CA LEU A 149 -10.42 6.26 16.24
C LEU A 149 -10.88 4.81 16.16
N LEU A 150 -10.11 3.86 16.69
CA LEU A 150 -10.52 2.46 16.74
C LEU A 150 -11.85 2.29 17.48
N ASP A 151 -11.94 2.82 18.70
CA ASP A 151 -13.14 2.73 19.52
C ASP A 151 -14.31 3.52 18.91
N LYS A 152 -14.01 4.69 18.32
CA LYS A 152 -15.00 5.47 17.57
C LYS A 152 -15.61 4.69 16.41
N PHE A 153 -14.80 4.01 15.60
CA PHE A 153 -15.32 3.26 14.47
C PHE A 153 -16.06 1.99 14.90
N LEU A 154 -15.59 1.32 15.96
CA LEU A 154 -16.31 0.20 16.57
C LEU A 154 -17.70 0.62 17.09
N SER A 155 -17.80 1.77 17.76
CA SER A 155 -19.09 2.28 18.25
C SER A 155 -20.05 2.72 17.13
N GLN A 156 -19.50 3.07 15.96
CA GLN A 156 -20.26 3.33 14.74
C GLN A 156 -20.68 2.06 13.98
N GLY A 157 -20.39 0.86 14.52
CA GLY A 157 -20.72 -0.41 13.88
C GLY A 157 -19.81 -0.80 12.72
N LYS A 158 -18.63 -0.17 12.60
CA LYS A 158 -17.61 -0.60 11.64
C LYS A 158 -16.96 -1.89 12.13
N GLU A 159 -16.69 -2.81 11.21
CA GLU A 159 -16.13 -4.14 11.54
C GLU A 159 -14.76 -4.38 10.89
N ILE A 160 -14.52 -3.83 9.70
CA ILE A 160 -13.36 -4.15 8.87
C ILE A 160 -12.61 -2.86 8.53
N VAL A 161 -11.28 -2.94 8.55
CA VAL A 161 -10.40 -1.90 8.04
C VAL A 161 -9.58 -2.41 6.86
N PHE A 162 -9.57 -1.65 5.77
CA PHE A 162 -8.71 -1.85 4.61
C PHE A 162 -7.51 -0.92 4.69
N ILE A 163 -6.32 -1.47 4.90
CA ILE A 163 -5.05 -0.75 5.03
C ILE A 163 -4.26 -0.90 3.72
N SER A 164 -3.80 0.21 3.15
CA SER A 164 -2.91 0.18 1.99
C SER A 164 -2.01 1.41 1.90
N ASN A 165 -0.94 1.33 1.11
CA ASN A 165 -0.09 2.49 0.84
C ASN A 165 -0.83 3.52 -0.03
N ILE A 166 -0.64 4.80 0.27
CA ILE A 166 -1.21 5.88 -0.56
C ILE A 166 -0.59 5.92 -1.97
N ASP A 167 0.66 5.46 -2.11
CA ASP A 167 1.38 5.43 -3.38
C ASP A 167 1.11 4.16 -4.21
N ASN A 168 0.26 3.25 -3.72
CA ASN A 168 -0.25 2.12 -4.51
C ASN A 168 -1.61 2.49 -5.12
N LEU A 169 -1.61 2.88 -6.38
CA LEU A 169 -2.81 3.30 -7.11
C LEU A 169 -3.75 2.13 -7.44
N GLY A 170 -3.25 0.90 -7.40
CA GLY A 170 -4.05 -0.32 -7.58
C GLY A 170 -4.83 -0.73 -6.32
N ALA A 171 -4.53 -0.12 -5.17
CA ALA A 171 -5.17 -0.45 -3.90
C ALA A 171 -6.55 0.23 -3.75
N THR A 172 -7.52 -0.25 -4.51
CA THR A 172 -8.92 0.17 -4.41
C THR A 172 -9.71 -0.71 -3.42
N VAL A 173 -10.94 -0.33 -3.09
CA VAL A 173 -11.87 -1.21 -2.35
C VAL A 173 -12.40 -2.26 -3.33
N ASP A 174 -12.21 -3.53 -3.00
CA ASP A 174 -12.66 -4.66 -3.82
C ASP A 174 -13.87 -5.33 -3.18
N LEU A 175 -14.99 -5.35 -3.90
CA LEU A 175 -16.23 -5.96 -3.42
C LEU A 175 -16.20 -7.49 -3.50
N ARG A 176 -15.24 -8.12 -4.20
CA ARG A 176 -15.06 -9.58 -4.21
C ARG A 176 -14.29 -10.08 -2.99
N ILE A 177 -13.42 -9.23 -2.44
CA ILE A 177 -12.67 -9.53 -1.21
C ILE A 177 -13.59 -9.24 -0.02
N GLN A 178 -14.68 -10.02 0.07
CA GLN A 178 -15.59 -9.94 1.20
C GLN A 178 -15.06 -10.83 2.33
N ILE A 179 -14.78 -10.22 3.48
CA ILE A 179 -14.68 -10.96 4.74
C ILE A 179 -16.12 -11.16 5.23
N HIS A 180 -16.88 -12.10 4.67
CA HIS A 180 -18.26 -12.34 5.10
C HIS A 180 -18.60 -13.80 5.39
N GLU A 181 -19.41 -13.96 6.45
CA GLU A 181 -19.93 -15.21 7.01
C GLU A 181 -20.96 -15.93 6.14
N LYS A 182 -21.47 -15.28 5.08
CA LYS A 182 -22.57 -15.82 4.25
C LYS A 182 -22.21 -17.05 3.39
N HIS A 183 -20.94 -17.43 3.31
CA HIS A 183 -20.53 -18.61 2.54
C HIS A 183 -20.61 -19.94 3.33
N LYS A 184 -21.39 -20.02 4.42
CA LYS A 184 -21.65 -21.31 5.09
C LYS A 184 -22.38 -22.32 4.19
N GLU A 185 -23.19 -21.86 3.24
CA GLU A 185 -24.06 -22.76 2.45
C GLU A 185 -23.56 -23.00 1.02
N ASN A 186 -23.03 -21.98 0.34
CA ASN A 186 -22.59 -22.10 -1.07
C ASN A 186 -21.14 -22.61 -1.26
N LEU A 187 -20.44 -22.95 -0.18
CA LEU A 187 -19.15 -23.64 -0.26
C LEU A 187 -19.28 -25.17 -0.41
N LYS A 188 -20.51 -25.71 -0.39
CA LYS A 188 -20.77 -27.13 -0.67
C LYS A 188 -20.50 -27.53 -2.12
N ASP A 189 -20.64 -26.60 -3.07
CA ASP A 189 -20.60 -26.92 -4.51
C ASP A 189 -19.25 -26.62 -5.18
N LEU A 190 -18.32 -25.95 -4.49
CA LEU A 190 -16.96 -25.73 -4.97
C LEU A 190 -15.98 -26.71 -4.29
N CYS A 191 -15.81 -27.85 -4.97
CA CYS A 191 -14.81 -28.90 -4.73
C CYS A 191 -15.06 -29.78 -3.49
N GLN A 192 -15.49 -31.02 -3.75
CA GLN A 192 -15.69 -32.16 -2.84
C GLN A 192 -14.43 -32.61 -2.05
N TRP A 193 -13.39 -31.78 -1.91
CA TRP A 193 -12.21 -32.08 -1.11
C TRP A 193 -11.75 -30.80 -0.40
N LYS A 194 -11.90 -30.76 0.94
CA LYS A 194 -11.45 -29.71 1.90
C LYS A 194 -12.45 -28.63 2.35
N VAL A 195 -13.76 -28.88 2.32
CA VAL A 195 -14.78 -27.90 2.76
C VAL A 195 -14.99 -27.88 4.29
N ASP A 196 -14.70 -28.97 5.01
CA ASP A 196 -14.91 -29.00 6.47
C ASP A 196 -13.99 -28.04 7.26
N ARG A 197 -12.83 -27.68 6.71
CA ARG A 197 -11.99 -26.63 7.31
C ARG A 197 -12.58 -25.25 7.04
N LEU A 198 -12.87 -24.90 5.78
CA LEU A 198 -13.16 -23.52 5.36
C LEU A 198 -14.49 -22.96 5.91
N CYS A 199 -15.52 -23.79 6.12
CA CYS A 199 -16.80 -23.34 6.68
C CYS A 199 -16.72 -22.91 8.16
N SER A 200 -15.69 -23.36 8.90
CA SER A 200 -15.39 -22.88 10.26
C SER A 200 -14.43 -21.68 10.27
N PHE A 201 -13.84 -21.31 9.13
CA PHE A 201 -12.84 -20.24 9.02
C PHE A 201 -13.42 -18.83 8.82
N SER A 202 -14.64 -18.66 8.31
CA SER A 202 -15.16 -17.31 8.00
C SER A 202 -15.40 -16.43 9.25
N SER A 203 -15.81 -17.04 10.36
CA SER A 203 -15.90 -16.39 11.68
C SER A 203 -14.53 -16.19 12.36
N GLN A 204 -13.49 -16.89 11.90
CA GLN A 204 -12.13 -16.79 12.41
C GLN A 204 -11.21 -15.92 11.54
N LEU A 205 -11.63 -15.53 10.33
CA LEU A 205 -10.81 -14.76 9.40
C LEU A 205 -10.61 -13.34 9.92
N GLN A 206 -9.45 -13.07 10.47
CA GLN A 206 -9.14 -11.78 11.08
C GLN A 206 -8.27 -10.88 10.19
N VAL A 207 -7.43 -11.47 9.32
CA VAL A 207 -6.57 -10.73 8.38
C VAL A 207 -6.49 -11.39 7.02
N VAL A 208 -6.63 -10.57 5.97
CA VAL A 208 -6.37 -10.94 4.59
C VAL A 208 -5.24 -10.11 4.01
N ALA A 209 -4.15 -10.74 3.60
CA ALA A 209 -3.06 -10.09 2.89
C ALA A 209 -3.14 -10.38 1.38
N SER A 210 -3.13 -9.34 0.56
CA SER A 210 -3.13 -9.51 -0.90
C SER A 210 -1.71 -9.73 -1.41
N LEU A 211 -1.55 -10.68 -2.34
CA LEU A 211 -0.28 -11.10 -2.90
C LEU A 211 -0.30 -10.97 -4.41
N SER A 212 0.82 -10.64 -5.06
CA SER A 212 0.92 -10.63 -6.52
C SER A 212 2.11 -11.46 -6.98
N ILE A 213 2.06 -11.95 -8.22
CA ILE A 213 3.15 -12.67 -8.87
C ILE A 213 4.33 -11.71 -9.12
N GLN A 214 5.54 -12.19 -8.82
CA GLN A 214 6.77 -11.40 -8.75
C GLN A 214 7.32 -11.00 -10.13
N SER A 215 7.82 -9.76 -10.23
CA SER A 215 8.73 -9.33 -11.31
C SER A 215 9.99 -8.61 -10.81
N PHE A 216 10.04 -8.07 -9.58
CA PHE A 216 11.23 -7.35 -9.06
C PHE A 216 11.43 -7.43 -7.52
N LEU A 217 12.69 -7.17 -7.12
CA LEU A 217 13.46 -7.61 -5.95
C LEU A 217 13.21 -6.95 -4.57
N LYS A 218 12.05 -6.35 -4.27
CA LYS A 218 11.84 -5.67 -2.97
C LYS A 218 10.46 -5.92 -2.34
N GLY A 219 10.46 -6.59 -1.19
CA GLY A 219 9.29 -6.81 -0.32
C GLY A 219 9.35 -8.17 0.39
N GLY A 220 8.45 -8.37 1.35
CA GLY A 220 8.30 -9.66 2.03
C GLY A 220 7.38 -10.64 1.30
N THR A 221 7.50 -11.93 1.63
CA THR A 221 6.63 -13.01 1.16
C THR A 221 5.91 -13.67 2.34
N LEU A 222 4.77 -14.31 2.08
CA LEU A 222 4.10 -15.09 3.12
C LEU A 222 4.65 -16.50 3.18
N ILE A 223 4.97 -16.94 4.39
CA ILE A 223 5.43 -18.29 4.70
C ILE A 223 4.53 -18.91 5.75
N GLU A 224 4.55 -20.24 5.82
CA GLU A 224 4.06 -20.97 6.97
C GLU A 224 5.23 -21.29 7.89
N TYR A 225 5.13 -20.88 9.15
CA TYR A 225 6.14 -21.14 10.17
C TYR A 225 5.46 -21.38 11.51
N GLU A 226 5.78 -22.51 12.15
CA GLU A 226 5.12 -22.97 13.39
C GLU A 226 3.58 -23.02 13.25
N ASN A 227 3.09 -23.57 12.14
CA ASN A 227 1.65 -23.68 11.80
C ASN A 227 0.91 -22.33 11.76
N LYS A 228 1.63 -21.22 11.60
CA LYS A 228 1.06 -19.87 11.46
C LYS A 228 1.57 -19.20 10.19
N VAL A 229 0.69 -18.42 9.58
CA VAL A 229 1.08 -17.53 8.47
C VAL A 229 1.94 -16.42 9.03
N ARG A 230 3.13 -16.22 8.45
CA ARG A 230 4.05 -15.12 8.80
C ARG A 230 4.48 -14.37 7.55
N LEU A 231 4.82 -13.10 7.72
CA LEU A 231 5.49 -12.31 6.70
C LEU A 231 7.01 -12.45 6.91
N LEU A 232 7.70 -12.99 5.91
CA LEU A 232 9.15 -13.04 5.86
C LEU A 232 9.66 -11.89 5.00
N GLU A 233 10.32 -10.92 5.62
CA GLU A 233 10.99 -9.81 4.93
C GLU A 233 12.44 -10.15 4.61
N ILE A 234 12.98 -9.56 3.53
CA ILE A 234 14.39 -9.78 3.13
C ILE A 234 15.39 -9.44 4.25
N ALA A 235 15.06 -8.46 5.09
CA ALA A 235 15.90 -8.04 6.21
C ALA A 235 16.04 -9.13 7.31
N GLN A 236 15.14 -10.12 7.32
CA GLN A 236 15.16 -11.24 8.25
C GLN A 236 15.89 -12.47 7.69
N VAL A 237 16.25 -12.45 6.40
CA VAL A 237 16.88 -13.58 5.72
C VAL A 237 18.40 -13.52 5.91
N PRO A 238 19.04 -14.59 6.41
CA PRO A 238 20.50 -14.66 6.50
C PRO A 238 21.17 -14.42 5.14
N LYS A 239 22.31 -13.72 5.13
CA LYS A 239 23.00 -13.28 3.89
C LYS A 239 23.23 -14.41 2.88
N HIS A 240 23.54 -15.62 3.35
CA HIS A 240 23.81 -16.79 2.50
C HIS A 240 22.56 -17.41 1.85
N HIS A 241 21.35 -17.08 2.32
CA HIS A 241 20.08 -17.54 1.74
C HIS A 241 19.33 -16.45 0.96
N VAL A 242 19.92 -15.26 0.80
CA VAL A 242 19.27 -14.13 0.12
C VAL A 242 18.95 -14.45 -1.34
N ASP A 243 19.83 -15.17 -2.05
CA ASP A 243 19.61 -15.51 -3.46
C ASP A 243 18.50 -16.54 -3.63
N GLU A 244 18.38 -17.48 -2.69
CA GLU A 244 17.25 -18.40 -2.64
C GLU A 244 15.93 -17.68 -2.36
N PHE A 245 15.94 -16.71 -1.44
CA PHE A 245 14.75 -15.89 -1.13
C PHE A 245 14.29 -15.06 -2.32
N LYS A 246 15.23 -14.53 -3.11
CA LYS A 246 14.93 -13.77 -4.33
C LYS A 246 14.42 -14.64 -5.47
N SER A 247 14.63 -15.95 -5.40
CA SER A 247 14.27 -16.87 -6.46
C SER A 247 12.75 -17.04 -6.58
N VAL A 248 12.23 -16.65 -7.74
CA VAL A 248 10.81 -16.81 -8.10
C VAL A 248 10.38 -18.27 -8.18
N SER A 249 11.33 -19.21 -8.32
CA SER A 249 10.99 -20.64 -8.31
C SER A 249 10.56 -21.12 -6.92
N LYS A 250 11.13 -20.54 -5.86
CA LYS A 250 10.79 -20.84 -4.46
C LYS A 250 9.66 -19.95 -3.95
N PHE A 251 9.80 -18.64 -4.09
CA PHE A 251 8.83 -17.66 -3.60
C PHE A 251 8.17 -16.97 -4.79
N ARG A 252 6.96 -17.42 -5.14
CA ARG A 252 6.23 -16.92 -6.34
C ARG A 252 5.40 -15.66 -6.08
N ILE A 253 5.22 -15.32 -4.81
CA ILE A 253 4.27 -14.33 -4.33
C ILE A 253 4.96 -13.32 -3.43
N PHE A 254 4.51 -12.07 -3.46
CA PHE A 254 4.99 -11.02 -2.57
C PHE A 254 3.83 -10.25 -1.95
N ASN A 255 4.04 -9.71 -0.75
CA ASN A 255 3.07 -8.91 -0.02
C ASN A 255 2.88 -7.54 -0.69
N THR A 256 1.64 -7.24 -1.09
CA THR A 256 1.28 -5.95 -1.70
C THR A 256 1.11 -4.82 -0.68
N ASN A 257 1.12 -5.15 0.61
CA ASN A 257 0.76 -4.27 1.73
C ASN A 257 -0.70 -3.78 1.67
N ASN A 258 -1.56 -4.50 0.94
CA ASN A 258 -3.01 -4.33 0.95
C ASN A 258 -3.60 -5.35 1.94
N LEU A 259 -3.99 -4.87 3.11
CA LEU A 259 -4.45 -5.70 4.23
C LEU A 259 -5.90 -5.39 4.56
N TRP A 260 -6.69 -6.43 4.81
CA TRP A 260 -8.02 -6.30 5.36
C TRP A 260 -8.02 -6.92 6.75
N VAL A 261 -8.41 -6.15 7.76
CA VAL A 261 -8.27 -6.55 9.17
C VAL A 261 -9.57 -6.31 9.92
N ARG A 262 -9.97 -7.23 10.81
CA ARG A 262 -11.12 -7.00 11.70
C ARG A 262 -10.76 -6.04 12.83
N LEU A 263 -11.52 -4.95 12.97
CA LEU A 263 -11.30 -3.93 14.00
C LEU A 263 -11.35 -4.52 15.42
N ALA A 264 -12.32 -5.39 15.70
CA ALA A 264 -12.45 -6.06 16.99
C ALA A 264 -11.23 -6.94 17.34
N ALA A 265 -10.60 -7.56 16.33
CA ALA A 265 -9.40 -8.36 16.53
C ALA A 265 -8.19 -7.47 16.87
N ILE A 266 -8.06 -6.31 16.23
CA ILE A 266 -7.03 -5.31 16.58
C ILE A 266 -7.19 -4.90 18.05
N LYS A 267 -8.41 -4.50 18.46
CA LYS A 267 -8.69 -4.08 19.83
C LYS A 267 -8.34 -5.18 20.83
N ARG A 268 -8.86 -6.40 20.62
CA ARG A 268 -8.58 -7.56 21.47
C ARG A 268 -7.08 -7.83 21.64
N LEU A 269 -6.32 -7.81 20.55
CA LEU A 269 -4.88 -8.10 20.58
C LEU A 269 -4.08 -7.01 21.29
N LEU A 270 -4.46 -5.74 21.14
CA LEU A 270 -3.80 -4.61 21.80
C LEU A 270 -4.15 -4.55 23.29
N ASP A 271 -5.43 -4.72 23.66
CA ASP A 271 -5.88 -4.78 25.06
C ASP A 271 -5.18 -5.90 25.81
N ALA A 272 -5.00 -7.06 25.16
CA ALA A 272 -4.28 -8.20 25.72
C ALA A 272 -2.75 -8.11 25.60
N LYS A 273 -2.20 -7.05 24.99
CA LYS A 273 -0.76 -6.86 24.71
C LYS A 273 -0.11 -8.02 23.93
N LYS A 274 -0.86 -8.65 23.03
CA LYS A 274 -0.43 -9.83 22.22
C LYS A 274 0.02 -9.47 20.80
N MET A 275 0.07 -8.19 20.45
CA MET A 275 0.51 -7.76 19.12
C MET A 275 2.03 -7.65 19.04
N HIS A 276 2.70 -8.78 18.76
CA HIS A 276 4.15 -8.84 18.62
C HIS A 276 4.57 -8.85 17.15
N MET A 277 5.50 -7.97 16.77
CA MET A 277 6.03 -7.89 15.41
C MET A 277 7.55 -8.00 15.45
N GLU A 278 8.13 -8.59 14.42
CA GLU A 278 9.57 -8.63 14.20
C GLU A 278 10.11 -7.21 14.01
N VAL A 279 11.16 -6.88 14.75
CA VAL A 279 11.87 -5.60 14.62
C VAL A 279 12.76 -5.64 13.39
N ILE A 280 12.67 -4.60 12.57
CA ILE A 280 13.52 -4.35 11.42
C ILE A 280 14.58 -3.33 11.83
N VAL A 281 15.85 -3.73 11.75
CA VAL A 281 16.98 -2.88 12.14
C VAL A 281 17.55 -2.21 10.88
N ASN A 282 17.27 -0.92 10.74
CA ASN A 282 17.75 -0.10 9.63
C ASN A 282 18.97 0.73 10.07
N ASN A 283 20.13 0.42 9.51
CA ASN A 283 21.33 1.25 9.68
C ASN A 283 21.32 2.39 8.66
N LYS A 284 21.50 3.64 9.11
CA LYS A 284 21.61 4.81 8.23
C LYS A 284 22.81 5.66 8.63
N ASN A 285 23.37 6.34 7.63
CA ASN A 285 24.37 7.38 7.83
C ASN A 285 23.67 8.72 7.61
N LEU A 286 23.71 9.58 8.61
CA LEU A 286 23.16 10.93 8.54
C LEU A 286 24.17 11.86 7.84
N GLU A 287 23.68 12.95 7.25
CA GLU A 287 24.53 13.92 6.51
C GLU A 287 25.56 14.60 7.42
N ASN A 288 25.23 14.72 8.72
CA ASN A 288 26.12 15.23 9.76
C ASN A 288 27.22 14.24 10.20
N GLY A 289 27.39 13.10 9.50
CA GLY A 289 28.43 12.10 9.75
C GLY A 289 28.08 11.07 10.83
N TYR A 290 26.91 11.15 11.46
CA TYR A 290 26.50 10.17 12.47
C TYR A 290 25.99 8.87 11.85
N ASN A 291 26.51 7.74 12.34
CA ASN A 291 25.95 6.43 12.08
C ASN A 291 24.84 6.14 13.09
N VAL A 292 23.64 5.84 12.59
CA VAL A 292 22.46 5.63 13.42
C VAL A 292 21.71 4.35 13.09
N ILE A 293 21.02 3.84 14.10
CA ILE A 293 20.11 2.70 14.03
C ILE A 293 18.68 3.22 14.15
N GLN A 294 17.81 2.67 13.31
CA GLN A 294 16.36 2.86 13.31
C GLN A 294 15.70 1.50 13.49
N LEU A 295 14.80 1.40 14.45
CA LEU A 295 14.03 0.21 14.78
C LEU A 295 12.61 0.40 14.27
N GLU A 296 12.27 -0.33 13.21
CA GLU A 296 10.98 -0.24 12.56
C GLU A 296 10.22 -1.56 12.68
N THR A 297 8.91 -1.52 12.43
CA THR A 297 8.09 -2.71 12.25
C THR A 297 7.26 -2.60 10.98
N ALA A 298 6.85 -3.74 10.44
CA ALA A 298 6.02 -3.81 9.24
C ALA A 298 4.57 -4.20 9.60
N VAL A 299 3.60 -3.45 9.10
CA VAL A 299 2.15 -3.69 9.30
C VAL A 299 1.70 -5.11 8.93
N GLY A 300 2.33 -5.70 7.91
CA GLY A 300 2.06 -7.08 7.51
C GLY A 300 2.66 -8.14 8.43
N ALA A 301 3.68 -7.81 9.23
CA ALA A 301 4.28 -8.74 10.20
C ALA A 301 3.29 -9.12 11.32
N ALA A 302 2.30 -8.26 11.58
CA ALA A 302 1.26 -8.52 12.57
C ALA A 302 0.39 -9.74 12.21
N ILE A 303 0.39 -10.21 10.95
CA ILE A 303 -0.44 -11.32 10.45
C ILE A 303 -0.36 -12.58 11.35
N LYS A 304 0.80 -12.85 11.95
CA LYS A 304 1.04 -14.01 12.83
C LYS A 304 0.28 -13.96 14.15
N ASN A 305 -0.15 -12.77 14.57
CA ASN A 305 -0.84 -12.55 15.84
C ASN A 305 -2.35 -12.77 15.73
N PHE A 306 -2.86 -12.82 14.51
CA PHE A 306 -4.28 -12.99 14.24
C PHE A 306 -4.62 -14.46 14.05
N ASP A 307 -5.72 -14.88 14.66
CA ASP A 307 -6.28 -16.21 14.40
C ASP A 307 -6.94 -16.19 13.01
N GLY A 308 -6.89 -17.30 12.28
CA GLY A 308 -7.50 -17.42 10.95
C GLY A 308 -6.91 -16.47 9.89
N ALA A 309 -5.62 -16.16 9.93
CA ALA A 309 -4.98 -15.34 8.88
C ALA A 309 -4.94 -16.04 7.51
N LEU A 310 -5.17 -15.28 6.43
CA LEU A 310 -5.20 -15.79 5.06
C LEU A 310 -4.47 -14.85 4.09
N GLY A 311 -3.86 -15.44 3.05
CA GLY A 311 -3.38 -14.71 1.88
C GLY A 311 -4.28 -14.92 0.67
N ILE A 312 -4.53 -13.88 -0.12
CA ILE A 312 -5.21 -13.94 -1.42
C ILE A 312 -4.22 -13.56 -2.51
N ASN A 313 -4.05 -14.41 -3.52
CA ASN A 313 -3.27 -14.07 -4.71
C ASN A 313 -4.13 -13.23 -5.66
N VAL A 314 -3.91 -11.92 -5.66
CA VAL A 314 -4.60 -10.90 -6.45
C VAL A 314 -3.87 -10.61 -7.76
N PRO A 315 -4.58 -10.15 -8.80
CA PRO A 315 -3.94 -9.73 -10.04
C PRO A 315 -3.01 -8.52 -9.82
N ARG A 316 -2.00 -8.41 -10.68
CA ARG A 316 -1.01 -7.31 -10.63
C ARG A 316 -1.65 -5.92 -10.69
N SER A 317 -2.82 -5.79 -11.30
CA SER A 317 -3.60 -4.54 -11.35
C SER A 317 -3.91 -3.96 -9.96
N ARG A 318 -3.94 -4.79 -8.89
CA ARG A 318 -4.14 -4.33 -7.50
C ARG A 318 -2.85 -3.84 -6.82
N PHE A 319 -1.72 -3.94 -7.51
CA PHE A 319 -0.42 -3.51 -7.03
C PHE A 319 0.31 -2.69 -8.09
N LEU A 320 -0.03 -1.40 -8.09
CA LEU A 320 0.56 -0.36 -8.94
C LEU A 320 1.25 0.69 -8.06
N PRO A 321 2.37 0.34 -7.39
CA PRO A 321 3.11 1.27 -6.57
C PRO A 321 3.89 2.25 -7.45
N VAL A 322 3.89 3.52 -7.08
CA VAL A 322 4.72 4.55 -7.72
C VAL A 322 5.86 4.92 -6.78
N LYS A 323 7.05 4.37 -7.02
CA LYS A 323 8.23 4.56 -6.15
C LYS A 323 9.29 5.48 -6.78
N LYS A 324 9.38 5.49 -8.10
CA LYS A 324 10.32 6.29 -8.90
C LYS A 324 9.60 7.03 -10.02
N THR A 325 10.31 7.96 -10.66
CA THR A 325 9.83 8.68 -11.85
C THR A 325 9.60 7.77 -13.06
N SER A 326 10.30 6.63 -13.18
CA SER A 326 9.94 5.58 -14.13
C SER A 326 8.49 5.11 -13.95
N ASP A 327 8.06 4.91 -12.71
CA ASP A 327 6.68 4.49 -12.41
C ASP A 327 5.69 5.62 -12.68
N LEU A 328 6.10 6.88 -12.44
CA LEU A 328 5.30 8.05 -12.81
C LEU A 328 5.08 8.15 -14.31
N LEU A 329 6.09 7.87 -15.14
CA LEU A 329 5.95 7.85 -16.59
C LEU A 329 4.91 6.82 -17.04
N LEU A 330 4.92 5.62 -16.43
CA LEU A 330 3.91 4.58 -16.71
C LEU A 330 2.49 5.08 -16.42
N VAL A 331 2.25 5.62 -15.23
CA VAL A 331 0.87 6.00 -14.81
C VAL A 331 0.39 7.31 -15.43
N LYS A 332 1.31 8.18 -15.87
CA LYS A 332 1.00 9.42 -16.60
C LYS A 332 0.65 9.20 -18.06
N SER A 333 1.14 8.14 -18.68
CA SER A 333 0.95 7.91 -20.10
C SER A 333 -0.43 7.36 -20.44
N ASN A 334 -0.67 7.21 -21.73
CA ASN A 334 -1.85 6.55 -22.30
C ASN A 334 -1.90 5.03 -22.05
N LEU A 335 -0.86 4.45 -21.44
CA LEU A 335 -0.84 3.07 -20.97
C LEU A 335 -1.96 2.79 -19.96
N TYR A 336 -2.24 3.76 -19.09
CA TYR A 336 -3.34 3.69 -18.14
C TYR A 336 -4.44 4.66 -18.54
N ILE A 337 -5.67 4.30 -18.21
CA ILE A 337 -6.86 5.14 -18.31
C ILE A 337 -7.57 5.15 -16.97
N THR A 338 -8.35 6.19 -16.71
CA THR A 338 -9.20 6.27 -15.51
C THR A 338 -10.57 5.73 -15.87
N ASN A 339 -11.06 4.72 -15.12
CA ASN A 339 -12.41 4.19 -15.31
C ASN A 339 -13.48 5.10 -14.66
N GLU A 340 -14.76 4.76 -14.84
CA GLU A 340 -15.89 5.52 -14.27
C GLU A 340 -15.84 5.66 -12.74
N ALA A 341 -15.24 4.69 -12.05
CA ALA A 341 -15.08 4.73 -10.60
C ALA A 341 -13.92 5.64 -10.14
N GLY A 342 -13.09 6.15 -11.07
CA GLY A 342 -11.89 6.93 -10.76
C GLY A 342 -10.62 6.09 -10.55
N ALA A 343 -10.67 4.77 -10.78
CA ALA A 343 -9.53 3.89 -10.65
C ALA A 343 -8.71 3.85 -11.94
N LEU A 344 -7.39 3.73 -11.81
CA LEU A 344 -6.51 3.48 -12.95
C LEU A 344 -6.61 2.03 -13.39
N MET A 345 -6.84 1.83 -14.69
CA MET A 345 -6.79 0.53 -15.35
C MET A 345 -5.89 0.61 -16.57
N MET A 346 -5.22 -0.50 -16.88
CA MET A 346 -4.44 -0.60 -18.11
C MET A 346 -5.38 -0.44 -19.31
N SER A 347 -4.94 0.32 -20.31
CA SER A 347 -5.72 0.62 -21.51
C SER A 347 -6.07 -0.67 -22.24
N PRO A 348 -7.36 -0.89 -22.60
CA PRO A 348 -7.76 -2.01 -23.45
C PRO A 348 -7.12 -1.99 -24.84
N LYS A 349 -6.56 -0.85 -25.27
CA LYS A 349 -5.83 -0.73 -26.54
C LYS A 349 -4.44 -1.38 -26.49
N ARG A 350 -3.93 -1.71 -25.30
CA ARG A 350 -2.65 -2.41 -25.17
C ARG A 350 -2.85 -3.88 -25.52
N GLN A 351 -2.08 -4.36 -26.50
CA GLN A 351 -2.15 -5.75 -26.95
C GLN A 351 -1.55 -6.74 -25.93
N PHE A 352 -0.60 -6.29 -25.10
CA PHE A 352 0.10 -7.10 -24.10
C PHE A 352 -0.36 -6.79 -22.68
N ALA A 353 -0.69 -7.82 -21.90
CA ALA A 353 -1.10 -7.65 -20.49
C ALA A 353 0.05 -7.21 -19.55
N THR A 354 1.29 -7.25 -20.02
CA THR A 354 2.48 -6.88 -19.26
C THR A 354 2.69 -5.38 -19.24
N THR A 355 3.22 -4.84 -18.14
CA THR A 355 3.70 -3.45 -18.09
C THR A 355 5.08 -3.34 -18.72
N PRO A 356 5.38 -2.27 -19.50
CA PRO A 356 6.71 -2.08 -20.04
C PRO A 356 7.76 -1.86 -18.95
N LEU A 357 8.99 -2.28 -19.21
CA LEU A 357 10.13 -2.01 -18.35
C LEU A 357 10.72 -0.64 -18.69
N ILE A 358 10.58 0.32 -17.77
CA ILE A 358 11.11 1.68 -17.93
C ILE A 358 12.24 1.94 -16.93
N GLN A 359 13.42 2.26 -17.45
CA GLN A 359 14.60 2.64 -16.68
C GLN A 359 15.02 4.06 -17.04
N LEU A 360 14.59 5.03 -16.23
CA LEU A 360 15.08 6.41 -16.30
C LEU A 360 16.24 6.54 -15.31
N SER A 361 17.45 6.65 -15.83
CA SER A 361 18.68 6.58 -15.03
C SER A 361 19.39 7.93 -14.93
N GLY A 362 20.05 8.16 -13.80
CA GLY A 362 20.93 9.29 -13.58
C GLY A 362 20.30 10.51 -12.87
N PRO A 363 21.10 11.56 -12.63
CA PRO A 363 20.71 12.75 -11.87
C PRO A 363 19.55 13.53 -12.54
N TYR A 364 19.37 13.32 -13.85
CA TYR A 364 18.46 14.04 -14.71
C TYR A 364 16.98 13.64 -14.57
N PHE A 365 16.70 12.41 -14.13
CA PHE A 365 15.32 11.89 -14.09
C PHE A 365 14.83 11.50 -12.70
N TRP A 366 15.68 11.38 -11.68
CA TRP A 366 15.22 10.87 -10.37
C TRP A 366 14.33 11.86 -9.62
N LYS A 367 14.53 13.17 -9.80
CA LYS A 367 13.67 14.21 -9.21
C LYS A 367 12.43 14.43 -10.07
N VAL A 368 11.27 14.60 -9.46
CA VAL A 368 10.00 14.89 -10.16
C VAL A 368 10.09 16.15 -10.99
N HIS A 369 10.70 17.22 -10.46
CA HIS A 369 10.86 18.47 -11.18
C HIS A 369 11.68 18.28 -12.47
N SER A 370 12.86 17.69 -12.37
CA SER A 370 13.73 17.39 -13.52
C SER A 370 13.09 16.41 -14.51
N PHE A 371 12.31 15.45 -14.01
CA PHE A 371 11.49 14.58 -14.86
C PHE A 371 10.48 15.41 -15.66
N ILE A 372 9.70 16.30 -15.03
CA ILE A 372 8.68 17.11 -15.71
C ILE A 372 9.32 18.01 -16.78
N GLU A 373 10.43 18.69 -16.47
CA GLU A 373 11.12 19.58 -17.41
C GLU A 373 11.58 18.87 -18.69
N ARG A 374 11.85 17.56 -18.60
CA ARG A 374 12.37 16.75 -19.71
C ARG A 374 11.29 16.20 -20.62
N PHE A 375 10.03 16.25 -20.23
CA PHE A 375 8.91 15.78 -21.03
C PHE A 375 7.97 16.95 -21.33
N GLN A 376 8.07 17.54 -22.53
CA GLN A 376 7.13 18.58 -22.95
C GLN A 376 5.68 18.06 -22.98
N THR A 377 5.52 16.82 -23.44
CA THR A 377 4.32 15.99 -23.26
C THR A 377 4.73 14.58 -22.90
N ILE A 378 3.88 13.85 -22.19
CA ILE A 378 4.11 12.42 -21.92
C ILE A 378 3.99 11.64 -23.23
N PRO A 379 4.98 10.81 -23.61
CA PRO A 379 4.94 10.05 -24.85
C PRO A 379 3.85 8.99 -24.85
N ASP A 380 3.41 8.62 -26.06
CA ASP A 380 2.65 7.39 -26.28
C ASP A 380 3.56 6.19 -26.05
N ILE A 381 3.15 5.29 -25.15
CA ILE A 381 3.88 4.06 -24.82
C ILE A 381 3.00 2.81 -24.90
N LEU A 382 1.87 2.86 -25.61
CA LEU A 382 0.94 1.72 -25.69
C LEU A 382 1.61 0.45 -26.23
N GLU A 383 2.44 0.62 -27.25
CA GLU A 383 3.21 -0.42 -27.92
C GLU A 383 4.65 -0.53 -27.38
N LEU A 384 4.95 0.06 -26.21
CA LEU A 384 6.27 -0.05 -25.60
C LEU A 384 6.41 -1.37 -24.83
N ASP A 385 7.59 -1.99 -24.97
CA ASP A 385 8.05 -3.12 -24.15
C ASP A 385 9.19 -2.74 -23.20
N HIS A 386 10.22 -2.05 -23.71
CA HIS A 386 11.39 -1.66 -22.94
C HIS A 386 11.85 -0.25 -23.30
N LEU A 387 12.18 0.56 -22.29
CA LEU A 387 12.77 1.88 -22.44
C LEU A 387 13.89 2.05 -21.42
N THR A 388 15.10 2.32 -21.91
CA THR A 388 16.22 2.77 -21.08
C THR A 388 16.67 4.15 -21.54
N VAL A 389 16.67 5.12 -20.64
CA VAL A 389 17.14 6.48 -20.90
C VAL A 389 18.26 6.81 -19.92
N SER A 390 19.41 7.17 -20.48
CA SER A 390 20.59 7.59 -19.73
C SER A 390 21.16 8.88 -20.30
N GLY A 391 21.57 9.80 -19.43
CA GLY A 391 22.14 11.07 -19.82
C GLY A 391 21.12 12.21 -19.87
N ASP A 392 21.56 13.35 -20.41
CA ASP A 392 20.78 14.57 -20.53
C ASP A 392 19.87 14.51 -21.77
N VAL A 393 18.72 13.84 -21.64
CA VAL A 393 17.76 13.62 -22.74
C VAL A 393 16.46 14.37 -22.47
N THR A 394 15.86 14.93 -23.51
CA THR A 394 14.54 15.57 -23.48
C THR A 394 13.62 14.97 -24.55
N PHE A 395 12.32 14.97 -24.26
CA PHE A 395 11.26 14.44 -25.13
C PHE A 395 10.34 15.59 -25.55
N GLY A 396 10.22 15.78 -26.87
CA GLY A 396 9.36 16.78 -27.47
C GLY A 396 7.87 16.42 -27.43
N LYS A 397 7.05 17.22 -28.12
CA LYS A 397 5.61 16.96 -28.23
C LYS A 397 5.32 15.81 -29.20
N GLY A 398 4.31 14.99 -28.87
CA GLY A 398 3.81 13.95 -29.78
C GLY A 398 4.75 12.75 -29.99
N VAL A 399 5.73 12.56 -29.12
CA VAL A 399 6.63 11.41 -29.19
C VAL A 399 5.86 10.11 -28.96
N THR A 400 6.14 9.11 -29.80
CA THR A 400 5.60 7.75 -29.67
C THR A 400 6.77 6.78 -29.53
N LEU A 401 6.74 5.92 -28.51
CA LEU A 401 7.76 4.92 -28.23
C LEU A 401 7.14 3.53 -28.41
N LYS A 402 7.71 2.74 -29.32
CA LYS A 402 7.22 1.42 -29.73
C LYS A 402 8.34 0.38 -29.61
N VAL A 403 7.99 -0.90 -29.66
CA VAL A 403 8.96 -1.99 -29.86
C VAL A 403 9.71 -1.73 -31.18
N SER A 404 11.03 -1.85 -31.17
CA SER A 404 11.77 -1.98 -32.44
C SER A 404 11.41 -3.33 -33.05
N GLU A 405 10.81 -3.34 -34.23
CA GLU A 405 10.72 -4.56 -35.04
C GLU A 405 12.15 -5.10 -35.23
N VAL A 406 12.48 -6.18 -34.53
CA VAL A 406 13.57 -7.04 -34.97
C VAL A 406 12.92 -7.94 -36.02
N VAL A 407 13.06 -7.56 -37.28
CA VAL A 407 12.69 -8.38 -38.44
C VAL A 407 13.55 -9.62 -38.50
#